data_AF-A0A1X7R3U3-F1
#
_entry.id   AF-A0A1X7R3U3-F1
#
_cell.length_a   1.000
_cell.length_b   1.000
_cell.length_c   1.000
_cell.angle_alpha   90.00
_cell.angle_beta   90.00
_cell.angle_gamma   90.00
#
_symmetry.space_group_name_H-M   'P 1'
#
loop_
_entity.id
_entity.type
_entity.pdbx_description
1 polymer ?
#
loop_
_entity_poly.entity_id
_entity_poly.type
_entity_poly.pdbx_seq_one_letter_code
_entity_poly.pdbx_strand_id
1 'polypeptide(L)'
;MKLVNFLKKLRNEQVTIELKNGTTVWGTLQSVSPQMNATLTDVRLSVPSSANKSQAAMSSVYLSGATTERSKDGVSASLQYINVRGNTIRQIILPDSLNLDSLLVDDAQLSRLRKSGQVADSSARKRTRNSDSHTAKRARRGV
;
A
#
# COMPACT_ATOMS: atom_id res chain seq x y z
N MET A 1 -4.61 -12.74 -4.51
CA MET A 1 -4.10 -11.49 -3.91
C MET A 1 -2.59 -11.39 -4.07
N LYS A 2 -2.06 -10.39 -4.77
CA LYS A 2 -0.65 -10.01 -4.64
C LYS A 2 -0.57 -8.86 -3.64
N LEU A 3 0.18 -9.00 -2.55
CA LEU A 3 0.34 -7.93 -1.54
C LEU A 3 0.87 -6.62 -2.12
N VAL A 4 1.59 -6.68 -3.24
CA VAL A 4 2.05 -5.49 -3.95
C VAL A 4 0.89 -4.58 -4.39
N ASN A 5 -0.29 -5.14 -4.66
CA ASN A 5 -1.47 -4.34 -4.98
C ASN A 5 -1.97 -3.54 -3.77
N PHE A 6 -1.83 -4.09 -2.57
CA PHE A 6 -2.08 -3.36 -1.33
C PHE A 6 -1.05 -2.24 -1.14
N LEU A 7 0.25 -2.54 -1.31
CA LEU A 7 1.31 -1.53 -1.19
C LEU A 7 1.15 -0.36 -2.16
N LYS A 8 0.62 -0.60 -3.36
CA LYS A 8 0.29 0.44 -4.35
C LYS A 8 -0.79 1.43 -3.88
N LYS A 9 -1.64 1.03 -2.92
CA LYS A 9 -2.69 1.90 -2.36
C LYS A 9 -2.15 2.84 -1.27
N LEU A 10 -0.97 2.59 -0.72
CA LEU A 10 -0.34 3.38 0.34
C LEU A 10 0.28 4.70 -0.16
N ARG A 11 -0.26 5.27 -1.24
CA ARG A 11 0.25 6.52 -1.79
C ARG A 11 -0.03 7.66 -0.83
N ASN A 12 0.97 8.52 -0.64
CA ASN A 12 0.99 9.64 0.31
C ASN A 12 0.98 9.22 1.79
N GLU A 13 1.18 7.93 2.09
CA GLU A 13 1.36 7.46 3.46
C GLU A 13 2.82 7.58 3.88
N GLN A 14 3.05 7.89 5.16
CA GLN A 14 4.38 7.87 5.75
C GLN A 14 4.72 6.44 6.14
N VAL A 15 5.86 5.95 5.65
CA VAL A 15 6.28 4.57 5.91
C VAL A 15 7.75 4.53 6.30
N THR A 16 8.12 3.50 7.05
CA THR A 16 9.53 3.19 7.30
C THR A 16 9.88 1.90 6.58
N ILE A 17 10.79 1.97 5.61
CA ILE A 17 11.29 0.81 4.88
C ILE A 17 12.60 0.37 5.50
N GLU A 18 12.66 -0.86 5.99
CA GLU A 18 13.91 -1.47 6.41
C GLU A 18 14.50 -2.27 5.25
N LEU A 19 15.74 -1.96 4.89
CA LEU A 19 16.47 -2.64 3.84
C LEU A 19 17.22 -3.85 4.41
N LYS A 20 17.58 -4.78 3.51
CA LYS A 20 18.34 -5.99 3.84
C LYS A 20 19.74 -5.70 4.39
N ASN A 21 20.32 -4.55 4.04
CA ASN A 21 21.62 -4.10 4.56
C ASN A 21 21.51 -3.40 5.93
N GLY A 22 20.31 -3.33 6.53
CA GLY A 22 20.08 -2.69 7.82
C GLY A 22 19.83 -1.18 7.74
N THR A 23 19.95 -0.55 6.58
CA THR A 23 19.55 0.86 6.40
C THR A 23 18.04 0.99 6.54
N THR A 24 17.58 1.99 7.28
CA THR A 24 16.18 2.36 7.41
C THR A 24 15.90 3.61 6.59
N VAL A 25 14.85 3.58 5.79
CA VAL A 25 14.39 4.68 4.94
C VAL A 25 13.03 5.11 5.45
N TRP A 26 12.96 6.24 6.14
CA TRP A 26 11.70 6.86 6.51
C TRP A 26 11.32 7.90 5.46
N GLY A 27 10.05 7.99 5.08
CA GLY A 27 9.58 9.04 4.17
C GLY A 27 8.14 8.83 3.70
N THR A 28 7.70 9.71 2.80
CA THR A 28 6.34 9.65 2.23
C THR A 28 6.35 8.84 0.94
N LEU A 29 5.54 7.79 0.86
CA LEU A 29 5.49 6.89 -0.29
C LEU A 29 4.73 7.52 -1.45
N GLN A 30 5.36 7.66 -2.62
CA GLN A 30 4.74 8.22 -3.82
C GLN A 30 4.15 7.15 -4.74
N SER A 31 4.91 6.10 -5.01
CA SER A 31 4.47 5.00 -5.86
C SER A 31 5.26 3.70 -5.62
N VAL A 32 4.61 2.58 -5.93
CA VAL A 32 5.17 1.23 -5.83
C VAL A 32 5.00 0.47 -7.15
N SER A 33 6.08 -0.05 -7.71
CA SER A 33 6.02 -0.86 -8.94
C SER A 33 5.53 -2.30 -8.66
N PRO A 34 5.10 -3.08 -9.67
CA PRO A 34 4.79 -4.51 -9.50
C PRO A 34 5.96 -5.34 -8.92
N GLN A 35 7.20 -4.89 -9.10
CA GLN A 35 8.42 -5.50 -8.55
C GLN A 35 8.82 -4.91 -7.18
N MET A 36 7.93 -4.15 -6.54
CA MET A 36 8.16 -3.45 -5.27
C MET A 36 9.23 -2.36 -5.29
N ASN A 37 9.54 -1.77 -6.45
CA ASN A 37 10.36 -0.55 -6.45
C ASN A 37 9.54 0.57 -5.83
N ALA A 38 10.07 1.22 -4.80
CA ALA A 38 9.37 2.25 -4.03
C ALA A 38 10.02 3.61 -4.29
N THR A 39 9.19 4.59 -4.63
CA THR A 39 9.61 5.99 -4.74
C THR A 39 9.12 6.73 -3.51
N LEU A 40 10.02 7.42 -2.81
CA LEU A 40 9.68 8.19 -1.62
C LEU A 40 10.16 9.65 -1.75
N THR A 41 9.43 10.54 -1.10
CA THR A 41 9.81 11.96 -0.92
C THR A 41 9.95 12.28 0.56
N ASP A 42 10.62 13.38 0.87
CA ASP A 42 10.86 13.86 2.24
C ASP A 42 11.48 12.76 3.10
N VAL A 43 12.64 12.29 2.63
CA VAL A 43 13.25 11.05 3.06
C VAL A 43 14.30 11.31 4.12
N ARG A 44 14.25 10.51 5.18
CA ARG A 44 15.33 10.37 6.14
C ARG A 44 15.91 8.97 6.07
N LEU A 45 17.13 8.87 5.59
CA LEU A 45 17.94 7.68 5.66
C LEU A 45 18.59 7.60 7.04
N SER A 46 18.65 6.42 7.63
CA SER A 46 19.39 6.18 8.86
C SER A 46 20.01 4.78 8.85
N VAL A 47 21.19 4.65 9.44
CA VAL A 47 21.86 3.38 9.67
C VAL A 47 22.02 3.21 11.19
N PRO A 48 21.36 2.20 11.80
CA PRO A 48 21.47 1.95 13.23
C PRO A 48 22.90 1.59 13.64
N SER A 49 23.39 2.18 14.73
CA SER A 49 24.74 1.94 15.27
C SER A 49 24.99 0.47 15.66
N SER A 50 23.94 -0.26 16.06
CA SER A 50 24.02 -1.65 16.53
C SER A 50 24.17 -2.69 15.41
N ALA A 51 23.91 -2.34 14.15
CA ALA A 51 23.99 -3.28 13.05
C ALA A 51 25.47 -3.51 12.69
N ASN A 52 26.06 -4.56 13.27
CA ASN A 52 27.37 -5.15 12.95
C ASN A 52 28.05 -4.55 11.72
N LYS A 53 28.88 -3.52 11.93
CA LYS A 53 29.82 -2.86 11.00
C LYS A 53 29.65 -3.22 9.52
N SER A 54 28.51 -2.95 8.91
CA SER A 54 28.42 -2.95 7.45
C SER A 54 29.01 -1.62 7.00
N GLN A 55 30.35 -1.58 6.89
CA GLN A 55 31.12 -0.45 6.36
C GLN A 55 30.53 0.04 5.03
N ALA A 56 29.98 -0.90 4.24
CA ALA A 56 29.22 -0.64 3.02
C ALA A 56 27.93 0.19 3.24
N ALA A 57 27.15 -0.07 4.29
CA ALA A 57 25.92 0.69 4.56
C ALA A 57 26.24 2.12 5.01
N MET A 58 27.25 2.29 5.87
CA MET A 58 27.73 3.63 6.26
C MET A 58 28.24 4.40 5.05
N SER A 59 29.04 3.76 4.18
CA SER A 59 29.51 4.37 2.93
C SER A 59 28.35 4.79 2.04
N SER A 60 27.29 3.98 1.93
CA SER A 60 26.14 4.31 1.07
C SER A 60 25.40 5.57 1.53
N VAL A 61 25.31 5.82 2.84
CA VAL A 61 24.71 7.04 3.38
C VAL A 61 25.60 8.25 3.10
N TYR A 62 26.91 8.14 3.34
CA TYR A 62 27.85 9.23 3.03
C TYR A 62 27.91 9.56 1.53
N LEU A 63 27.78 8.55 0.66
CA LEU A 63 27.82 8.72 -0.79
C LEU A 63 26.49 9.22 -1.37
N SER A 64 25.42 9.31 -0.57
CA SER A 64 24.13 9.86 -1.02
C SER A 64 24.17 11.37 -1.29
N GLY A 65 25.26 12.05 -0.91
CA GLY A 65 25.45 13.49 -1.12
C GLY A 65 24.58 14.37 -0.22
N ALA A 66 23.80 13.77 0.68
CA ALA A 66 22.95 14.48 1.62
C ALA A 66 23.70 14.99 2.85
N THR A 67 23.15 16.06 3.45
CA THR A 67 23.56 16.56 4.76
C THR A 67 23.45 15.44 5.77
N THR A 68 24.60 15.02 6.28
CA THR A 68 24.70 13.86 7.16
C THR A 68 24.83 14.31 8.60
N GLU A 69 23.91 13.87 9.44
CA GLU A 69 23.93 14.09 10.88
C GLU A 69 24.41 12.82 11.59
N ARG A 70 25.40 12.97 12.47
CA ARG A 70 25.88 11.88 13.32
C ARG A 70 25.31 12.07 14.72
N SER A 71 24.47 11.14 15.17
CA SER A 71 23.92 11.10 16.52
C SER A 71 24.46 9.89 17.28
N LYS A 72 24.16 9.78 18.59
CA LYS A 72 24.47 8.58 19.38
C LYS A 72 23.80 7.31 18.82
N ASP A 73 22.68 7.47 18.14
CA ASP A 73 21.85 6.36 17.62
C ASP A 73 22.30 5.86 16.24
N GLY A 74 23.12 6.64 15.53
CA GLY A 74 23.66 6.26 14.22
C GLY A 74 23.98 7.43 13.32
N VAL A 75 24.08 7.13 12.02
CA VAL A 75 24.28 8.14 10.97
C VAL A 75 22.98 8.29 10.20
N SER A 76 22.49 9.53 10.11
CA SER A 76 21.28 9.89 9.38
C SER A 76 21.61 10.85 8.23
N ALA A 77 20.86 10.76 7.12
CA ALA A 77 20.96 11.70 6.00
C ALA A 77 19.56 12.07 5.50
N SER A 78 19.34 13.35 5.23
CA SER A 78 18.07 13.89 4.72
C SER A 78 18.13 14.09 3.21
N LEU A 79 17.15 13.54 2.48
CA LEU A 79 17.02 13.63 1.03
C LEU A 79 15.61 14.08 0.66
N GLN A 80 15.47 14.88 -0.39
CA GLN A 80 14.14 15.26 -0.88
C GLN A 80 13.44 14.09 -1.61
N TYR A 81 14.20 13.22 -2.27
CA TYR A 81 13.68 12.15 -3.11
C TYR A 81 14.61 10.93 -3.09
N ILE A 82 14.04 9.72 -3.08
CA ILE A 82 14.79 8.46 -3.26
C ILE A 82 13.97 7.44 -4.05
N ASN A 83 14.67 6.56 -4.78
CA ASN A 83 14.07 5.37 -5.38
C ASN A 83 14.76 4.11 -4.82
N VAL A 84 13.98 3.25 -4.19
CA VAL A 84 14.43 2.01 -3.57
C VAL A 84 14.04 0.84 -4.45
N ARG A 85 15.01 -0.01 -4.82
CA ARG A 85 14.77 -1.21 -5.61
C ARG A 85 14.09 -2.29 -4.76
N GLY A 86 13.02 -2.91 -5.25
CA GLY A 86 12.18 -3.80 -4.43
C GLY A 86 12.88 -5.04 -3.87
N ASN A 87 13.95 -5.51 -4.50
CA ASN A 87 14.72 -6.66 -4.01
C ASN A 87 15.60 -6.34 -2.78
N THR A 88 15.86 -5.06 -2.50
CA THR A 88 16.64 -4.62 -1.32
C THR A 88 15.77 -4.43 -0.09
N ILE A 89 14.45 -4.38 -0.25
CA ILE A 89 13.48 -4.22 0.84
C ILE A 89 13.42 -5.53 1.66
N ARG A 90 13.51 -5.40 2.98
CA ARG A 90 13.30 -6.51 3.94
C ARG A 90 11.87 -6.45 4.49
N GLN A 91 11.45 -5.29 4.97
CA GLN A 91 10.10 -5.07 5.49
C GLN A 91 9.69 -3.59 5.39
N ILE A 92 8.38 -3.34 5.44
CA ILE A 92 7.79 -1.99 5.45
C ILE A 92 6.95 -1.89 6.73
N ILE A 93 7.30 -0.93 7.57
CA ILE A 93 6.54 -0.55 8.76
C ILE A 93 5.46 0.44 8.31
N LEU A 94 4.21 0.09 8.57
CA LEU A 94 3.03 0.85 8.19
C LEU A 94 2.64 1.84 9.30
N PRO A 95 1.89 2.91 8.98
CA PRO A 95 1.24 3.74 9.99
C PRO A 95 0.29 2.93 10.88
N ASP A 96 0.25 3.26 12.17
CA ASP A 96 -0.63 2.61 13.14
C ASP A 96 -2.12 2.86 12.88
N SER A 97 -2.46 4.01 12.26
CA SER A 97 -3.84 4.44 11.98
C SER A 97 -4.42 3.93 10.67
N LEU A 98 -3.76 2.97 10.01
CA LEU A 98 -4.14 2.53 8.68
C LEU A 98 -5.31 1.53 8.70
N ASN A 99 -6.38 1.83 7.96
CA ASN A 99 -7.56 0.96 7.84
C ASN A 99 -7.29 -0.24 6.92
N LEU A 100 -6.66 -1.28 7.47
CA LEU A 100 -6.26 -2.49 6.73
C LEU A 100 -7.44 -3.21 6.07
N ASP A 101 -8.60 -3.27 6.73
CA ASP A 101 -9.77 -4.00 6.22
C ASP A 101 -10.26 -3.48 4.86
N SER A 102 -10.23 -2.16 4.66
CA SER A 102 -10.60 -1.52 3.40
C SER A 102 -9.51 -1.71 2.35
N LEU A 103 -8.25 -1.55 2.74
CA LEU A 103 -7.12 -1.54 1.82
C LEU A 103 -6.75 -2.94 1.31
N LEU A 104 -6.98 -3.98 2.10
CA LEU A 104 -6.70 -5.38 1.72
C LEU A 104 -7.69 -5.97 0.71
N VAL A 105 -8.81 -5.29 0.42
CA VAL A 105 -9.78 -5.75 -0.60
C VAL A 105 -9.16 -5.69 -2.00
N ASP A 106 -9.19 -6.79 -2.77
CA ASP A 106 -8.90 -6.73 -4.22
C ASP A 106 -10.16 -6.33 -4.96
N ASP A 107 -10.11 -5.22 -5.66
CA ASP A 107 -11.19 -4.85 -6.57
C ASP A 107 -11.28 -5.85 -7.74
N ALA A 108 -10.15 -6.46 -8.14
CA ALA A 108 -10.11 -7.45 -9.22
C ALA A 108 -10.73 -8.80 -8.81
N GLN A 109 -10.55 -9.23 -7.57
CA GLN A 109 -11.20 -10.44 -7.05
C GLN A 109 -12.68 -10.16 -6.74
N LEU A 110 -12.99 -9.01 -6.14
CA LEU A 110 -14.35 -8.59 -5.84
C LEU A 110 -15.20 -8.50 -7.12
N SER A 111 -14.67 -7.89 -8.18
CA SER A 111 -15.37 -7.80 -9.48
C SER A 111 -15.60 -9.17 -10.13
N ARG A 112 -14.64 -10.11 -10.02
CA ARG A 112 -14.82 -11.50 -10.49
C ARG A 112 -15.92 -12.23 -9.72
N LEU A 113 -15.94 -12.11 -8.40
CA LEU A 113 -16.94 -12.75 -7.54
C LEU A 113 -18.35 -12.17 -7.74
N ARG A 114 -18.45 -10.86 -8.01
CA ARG A 114 -19.72 -10.23 -8.42
C ARG A 114 -20.18 -10.76 -9.78
N LYS A 115 -19.26 -10.92 -10.74
CA LYS A 115 -19.58 -11.47 -12.07
C LYS A 115 -20.00 -12.94 -12.02
N SER A 116 -19.46 -13.73 -11.09
CA SER A 116 -19.87 -15.13 -10.88
C SER A 116 -21.10 -15.31 -9.99
N GLY A 117 -21.71 -14.22 -9.51
CA GLY A 117 -22.89 -14.26 -8.63
C GLY A 117 -22.62 -14.76 -7.21
N GLN A 118 -21.36 -14.93 -6.82
CA GLN A 118 -20.97 -15.40 -5.48
C GLN A 118 -21.00 -14.30 -4.41
N VAL A 119 -21.13 -13.03 -4.81
CA VAL A 119 -21.29 -11.89 -3.91
C VAL A 119 -22.58 -11.16 -4.27
N ALA A 120 -23.57 -11.24 -3.39
CA ALA A 120 -24.82 -10.49 -3.53
C ALA A 120 -24.59 -9.03 -3.17
N ASP A 121 -24.92 -8.12 -4.10
CA ASP A 121 -25.03 -6.70 -3.79
C ASP A 121 -26.21 -6.51 -2.82
N SER A 122 -25.92 -6.05 -1.60
CA SER A 122 -26.95 -5.80 -0.59
C SER A 122 -27.98 -4.76 -1.05
N SER A 123 -27.61 -3.91 -2.02
CA SER A 123 -28.53 -2.96 -2.65
C SER A 123 -29.57 -3.62 -3.57
N ALA A 124 -29.24 -4.77 -4.19
CA ALA A 124 -30.15 -5.49 -5.08
C ALA A 124 -31.25 -6.26 -4.34
N ARG A 125 -30.99 -6.71 -3.10
CA ARG A 125 -31.98 -7.41 -2.26
C ARG A 125 -33.16 -6.54 -1.83
N LYS A 126 -33.04 -5.21 -1.89
CA LYS A 126 -34.13 -4.31 -1.49
C LYS A 126 -35.13 -4.01 -2.62
N ARG A 127 -34.78 -4.32 -3.88
CA ARG A 127 -35.65 -4.06 -5.05
C ARG A 127 -36.69 -5.13 -5.34
N THR A 128 -36.61 -6.31 -4.72
CA THR A 128 -37.54 -7.42 -5.01
C THR A 128 -38.59 -7.67 -3.92
N ARG A 129 -38.62 -6.88 -2.84
CA ARG A 129 -39.59 -7.07 -1.73
C ARG A 129 -40.92 -6.32 -1.87
N ASN A 130 -41.16 -5.60 -2.97
CA ASN A 130 -42.36 -4.77 -3.16
C ASN A 130 -43.08 -5.00 -4.51
N SER A 131 -43.18 -6.25 -4.98
CA SER A 131 -43.98 -6.57 -6.18
C SER A 131 -45.09 -7.60 -5.93
N ASP A 132 -45.67 -7.64 -4.73
CA ASP A 132 -46.87 -8.42 -4.44
C ASP A 132 -47.97 -7.54 -3.83
N SER A 133 -48.67 -6.81 -4.68
CA SER A 133 -50.09 -6.51 -4.48
C SER A 133 -50.73 -6.05 -5.79
N HIS A 134 -51.61 -6.90 -6.33
CA HIS A 134 -52.61 -6.63 -7.38
C HIS A 134 -52.16 -6.56 -8.86
N THR A 135 -51.86 -7.72 -9.44
CA THR A 135 -52.14 -7.97 -10.87
C THR A 135 -53.64 -8.20 -11.07
N ALA A 136 -54.39 -7.12 -11.26
CA ALA A 136 -55.74 -7.20 -11.82
C ALA A 136 -55.63 -7.63 -13.29
N LYS A 137 -56.11 -8.84 -13.59
CA LYS A 137 -56.26 -9.40 -14.94
C LYS A 137 -57.04 -8.42 -15.83
N ARG A 138 -56.37 -7.71 -16.74
CA ARG A 138 -57.04 -6.89 -17.75
C ARG A 138 -57.54 -7.82 -18.86
N ALA A 139 -58.86 -8.01 -18.91
CA ALA A 139 -59.52 -8.87 -19.88
C ALA A 139 -59.26 -8.38 -21.31
N ARG A 140 -58.89 -9.32 -22.19
CA ARG A 140 -58.89 -9.14 -23.65
C ARG A 140 -60.34 -8.94 -24.11
N ARG A 141 -60.64 -7.80 -24.72
CA ARG A 141 -61.81 -7.68 -25.61
C ARG A 141 -61.33 -7.88 -27.04
N GLY A 142 -61.89 -8.89 -27.69
CA GLY A 142 -61.78 -9.10 -29.12
C GLY A 142 -62.92 -8.44 -29.89
N VAL A 143 -62.74 -8.52 -31.21
CA VAL A 143 -63.48 -7.94 -32.35
C VAL A 143 -63.23 -6.45 -32.56
#